data_AF-A0A9X4KDI8-F1
#
_entry.id   AF-A0A9X4KDI8-F1
#
_cell.length_a   1.000
_cell.length_b   1.000
_cell.length_c   1.000
_cell.angle_alpha   90.00
_cell.angle_beta   90.00
_cell.angle_gamma   90.00
#
_symmetry.space_group_name_H-M   'P 1'
#
loop_
_entity.id
_entity.type
_entity.pdbx_description
1 polymer ?
#
loop_
_entity_poly.entity_id
_entity_poly.type
_entity_poly.pdbx_seq_one_letter_code
_entity_poly.pdbx_strand_id
1 'polypeptide(L)'
;MAYWANASEQKNFEFMVNGLEKEHPEIKVVMQQYPTSDEFWKAVPAAIAAGEGPDIIAMSDEGNYEYIAKGVLEPLDDLIAQAGFDKNRISSSLYKGWTDNGKLYGIPYDSSTSMLAINKALFDKSGIMKYPKTMDELVTLAKAMTKDGMKGIVGSIDPFHITQYVHAFGGDWNFGKTINSPENIKGVQFFTDLFLKEKVAIAPIEVGAPWDGEVFAKEKGAMSTGGPWYVGYLKEANPNLQLVALPMPKGTVDAQSAYSHGLSILNGSKHKLEAMQVVKYALRDEAQLNAIEAVGYSPAVSSLLPKYLEKYPELKPVFDNMEKSGMPFAYPQETKMFNADLVKGVEEIIFKGGKKSVEELLNELQEKYGQK
;
A
#
# COMPACT_ATOMS: atom_id res chain seq x y z
N MET A 1 -7.13 8.31 -26.01
CA MET A 1 -7.45 8.21 -24.57
C MET A 1 -6.18 8.44 -23.78
N ALA A 2 -6.24 9.13 -22.65
CA ALA A 2 -5.07 9.43 -21.82
C ALA A 2 -5.05 8.60 -20.52
N TYR A 3 -3.88 8.05 -20.19
CA TYR A 3 -3.59 7.28 -18.98
C TYR A 3 -2.50 7.97 -18.17
N TRP A 4 -2.77 8.32 -16.92
CA TRP A 4 -1.79 9.01 -16.07
C TRP A 4 -1.39 8.16 -14.87
N ALA A 5 -0.08 8.12 -14.58
CA ALA A 5 0.51 7.29 -13.52
C ALA A 5 1.91 7.78 -13.10
N ASN A 6 2.45 7.28 -11.99
CA ASN A 6 3.87 7.42 -11.67
C ASN A 6 4.74 6.43 -12.49
N ALA A 7 6.08 6.53 -12.41
CA ALA A 7 6.99 5.67 -13.19
C ALA A 7 6.78 4.16 -12.98
N SER A 8 6.55 3.73 -11.74
CA SER A 8 6.38 2.31 -11.41
C SER A 8 5.04 1.80 -11.93
N GLU A 9 3.96 2.55 -11.68
CA GLU A 9 2.61 2.25 -12.16
C GLU A 9 2.53 2.24 -13.69
N GLN A 10 3.19 3.19 -14.37
CA GLN A 10 3.26 3.23 -15.83
C GLN A 10 3.95 1.98 -16.38
N LYS A 11 5.12 1.62 -15.83
CA LYS A 11 5.84 0.41 -16.24
C LYS A 11 4.96 -0.84 -16.07
N ASN A 12 4.24 -0.97 -14.96
CA ASN A 12 3.31 -2.07 -14.75
C ASN A 12 2.20 -2.10 -15.79
N PHE A 13 1.60 -0.94 -16.04
CA PHE A 13 0.48 -0.82 -16.94
C PHE A 13 0.85 -1.08 -18.39
N GLU A 14 2.02 -0.59 -18.84
CA GLU A 14 2.59 -0.94 -20.15
C GLU A 14 2.64 -2.47 -20.34
N PHE A 15 3.17 -3.21 -19.36
CA PHE A 15 3.18 -4.68 -19.44
C PHE A 15 1.79 -5.30 -19.51
N MET A 16 0.79 -4.70 -18.85
CA MET A 16 -0.58 -5.18 -18.88
C MET A 16 -1.32 -4.85 -20.19
N VAL A 17 -0.95 -3.77 -20.91
CA VAL A 17 -1.72 -3.29 -22.09
C VAL A 17 -0.97 -3.38 -23.42
N ASN A 18 0.27 -3.87 -23.47
CA ASN A 18 1.10 -3.93 -24.69
C ASN A 18 0.47 -4.62 -25.91
N GLY A 19 -0.54 -5.48 -25.73
CA GLY A 19 -1.28 -6.12 -26.85
C GLY A 19 -2.58 -5.42 -27.24
N LEU A 20 -3.06 -4.46 -26.44
CA LEU A 20 -4.38 -3.86 -26.58
C LEU A 20 -4.57 -3.18 -27.93
N GLU A 21 -3.64 -2.32 -28.35
CA GLU A 21 -3.78 -1.53 -29.59
C GLU A 21 -3.75 -2.41 -30.86
N LYS A 22 -3.26 -3.65 -30.76
CA LYS A 22 -3.31 -4.61 -31.88
C LYS A 22 -4.68 -5.25 -32.02
N GLU A 23 -5.33 -5.56 -30.90
CA GLU A 23 -6.68 -6.15 -30.89
C GLU A 23 -7.77 -5.09 -31.07
N HIS A 24 -7.50 -3.86 -30.61
CA HIS A 24 -8.40 -2.72 -30.61
C HIS A 24 -7.71 -1.51 -31.25
N PRO A 25 -7.52 -1.50 -32.59
CA PRO A 25 -6.82 -0.42 -33.29
C PRO A 25 -7.50 0.94 -33.19
N GLU A 26 -8.79 0.97 -32.82
CA GLU A 26 -9.55 2.16 -32.50
C GLU A 26 -9.17 2.79 -31.14
N ILE A 27 -8.60 1.99 -30.23
CA ILE A 27 -8.15 2.44 -28.91
C ILE A 27 -6.66 2.79 -28.99
N LYS A 28 -6.36 4.07 -28.79
CA LYS A 28 -4.98 4.56 -28.60
C LYS A 28 -4.81 5.11 -27.20
N VAL A 29 -3.81 4.58 -26.48
CA VAL A 29 -3.53 4.96 -25.09
C VAL A 29 -2.27 5.82 -25.04
N VAL A 30 -2.44 7.08 -24.66
CA VAL A 30 -1.32 8.01 -24.45
C VAL A 30 -1.01 8.03 -22.96
N MET A 31 0.15 7.48 -22.59
CA MET A 31 0.59 7.47 -21.20
C MET A 31 1.31 8.78 -20.85
N GLN A 32 0.95 9.40 -19.72
CA GLN A 32 1.66 10.55 -19.18
C GLN A 32 2.12 10.26 -17.76
N GLN A 33 3.43 10.37 -17.56
CA GLN A 33 4.04 10.20 -16.26
C GLN A 33 4.00 11.51 -15.47
N TYR A 34 3.67 11.44 -14.18
CA TYR A 34 3.86 12.56 -13.26
C TYR A 34 5.00 12.29 -12.27
N PRO A 35 5.74 13.32 -11.84
CA PRO A 35 6.85 13.14 -10.90
C PRO A 35 6.35 12.74 -9.51
N THR A 36 5.21 13.30 -9.08
CA THR A 36 4.60 13.00 -7.78
C THR A 36 3.07 12.91 -7.87
N SER A 37 2.46 12.12 -6.97
CA SER A 37 1.01 12.08 -6.80
C SER A 37 0.43 13.46 -6.46
N ASP A 38 1.19 14.34 -5.82
CA ASP A 38 0.74 15.70 -5.49
C ASP A 38 0.64 16.63 -6.70
N GLU A 39 1.66 16.64 -7.55
CA GLU A 39 1.63 17.41 -8.79
C GLU A 39 0.54 16.90 -9.74
N PHE A 40 0.43 15.58 -9.86
CA PHE A 40 -0.63 14.92 -10.62
C PHE A 40 -2.02 15.43 -10.21
N TRP A 41 -2.36 15.32 -8.93
CA TRP A 41 -3.69 15.66 -8.45
C TRP A 41 -3.97 17.16 -8.36
N LYS A 42 -2.94 18.01 -8.32
CA LYS A 42 -3.10 19.46 -8.53
C LYS A 42 -3.38 19.79 -9.99
N ALA A 43 -2.79 19.04 -10.92
CA ALA A 43 -2.98 19.23 -12.35
C ALA A 43 -4.33 18.70 -12.85
N VAL A 44 -4.82 17.58 -12.29
CA VAL A 44 -6.04 16.90 -12.74
C VAL A 44 -7.26 17.84 -12.82
N PRO A 45 -7.63 18.65 -11.80
CA PRO A 45 -8.76 19.56 -11.90
C PRO A 45 -8.63 20.60 -13.03
N ALA A 46 -7.43 21.17 -13.22
CA ALA A 46 -7.17 22.15 -14.27
C ALA A 46 -7.23 21.49 -15.66
N ALA A 47 -6.67 20.28 -15.80
CA ALA A 47 -6.71 19.52 -17.04
C ALA A 47 -8.14 19.09 -17.39
N ILE A 48 -8.94 18.65 -16.41
CA ILE A 48 -10.38 18.38 -16.59
C ILE A 48 -11.10 19.64 -17.08
N ALA A 49 -10.87 20.80 -16.44
CA ALA A 49 -11.49 22.06 -16.83
C ALA A 49 -11.07 22.53 -18.24
N ALA A 50 -9.84 22.22 -18.66
CA ALA A 50 -9.33 22.49 -19.99
C ALA A 50 -9.80 21.48 -21.05
N GLY A 51 -10.46 20.38 -20.66
CA GLY A 51 -10.85 19.29 -21.55
C GLY A 51 -9.69 18.38 -21.98
N GLU A 52 -8.57 18.45 -21.26
CA GLU A 52 -7.32 17.71 -21.49
C GLU A 52 -7.02 16.71 -20.36
N GLY A 53 -7.98 16.50 -19.45
CA GLY A 53 -7.84 15.56 -18.34
C GLY A 53 -7.68 14.10 -18.81
N PRO A 54 -7.07 13.23 -17.98
CA PRO A 54 -6.97 11.82 -18.30
C PRO A 54 -8.34 11.14 -18.36
N ASP A 55 -8.40 10.01 -19.06
CA ASP A 55 -9.58 9.16 -19.03
C ASP A 55 -9.45 8.09 -17.93
N ILE A 56 -8.24 7.53 -17.78
CA ILE A 56 -7.88 6.53 -16.79
C ILE A 56 -6.74 7.04 -15.94
N ILE A 57 -6.80 6.75 -14.65
CA ILE A 57 -5.72 7.03 -13.71
C ILE A 57 -5.39 5.77 -12.92
N ALA A 58 -4.10 5.50 -12.75
CA ALA A 58 -3.64 4.54 -11.77
C ALA A 58 -3.36 5.26 -10.44
N MET A 59 -3.76 4.63 -9.35
CA MET A 59 -3.43 5.07 -8.00
C MET A 59 -3.49 3.89 -7.03
N SER A 60 -3.02 4.08 -5.80
CA SER A 60 -3.30 3.16 -4.70
C SER A 60 -4.65 3.45 -4.03
N ASP A 61 -5.22 2.42 -3.41
CA ASP A 61 -6.43 2.52 -2.59
C ASP A 61 -6.26 3.44 -1.37
N GLU A 62 -5.04 3.60 -0.86
CA GLU A 62 -4.71 4.58 0.18
C GLU A 62 -5.12 6.01 -0.21
N GLY A 63 -4.91 6.40 -1.46
CA GLY A 63 -5.11 7.79 -1.90
C GLY A 63 -6.49 8.09 -2.48
N ASN A 64 -7.36 7.09 -2.66
CA ASN A 64 -8.51 7.24 -3.55
C ASN A 64 -9.67 8.05 -2.94
N TYR A 65 -9.84 8.01 -1.62
CA TYR A 65 -11.05 8.50 -0.96
C TYR A 65 -11.24 10.01 -1.14
N GLU A 66 -10.14 10.76 -1.07
CA GLU A 66 -10.13 12.20 -1.34
C GLU A 66 -10.74 12.55 -2.72
N TYR A 67 -10.48 11.75 -3.74
CA TYR A 67 -10.95 11.98 -5.12
C TYR A 67 -12.37 11.50 -5.34
N ILE A 68 -12.75 10.41 -4.67
CA ILE A 68 -14.14 9.95 -4.62
C ILE A 68 -15.02 11.03 -3.98
N ALA A 69 -14.62 11.54 -2.81
CA ALA A 69 -15.36 12.57 -2.08
C ALA A 69 -15.45 13.90 -2.85
N LYS A 70 -14.44 14.24 -3.67
CA LYS A 70 -14.45 15.40 -4.57
C LYS A 70 -15.27 15.18 -5.86
N GLY A 71 -15.82 13.99 -6.10
CA GLY A 71 -16.60 13.68 -7.30
C GLY A 71 -15.78 13.62 -8.60
N VAL A 72 -14.47 13.42 -8.49
CA VAL A 72 -13.55 13.37 -9.64
C VAL A 72 -13.64 12.02 -10.34
N LEU A 73 -13.93 10.95 -9.60
CA LEU A 73 -13.97 9.58 -10.11
C LEU A 73 -15.39 9.17 -10.51
N GLU A 74 -15.48 8.42 -11.60
CA GLU A 74 -16.73 7.85 -12.10
C GLU A 74 -17.14 6.61 -11.27
N PRO A 75 -18.40 6.50 -10.84
CA PRO A 75 -18.95 5.23 -10.36
C PRO A 75 -18.96 4.19 -11.48
N LEU A 76 -18.29 3.06 -11.26
CA LEU A 76 -18.00 2.09 -12.33
C LEU A 76 -19.09 1.03 -12.52
N ASP A 77 -20.10 0.96 -11.66
CA ASP A 77 -21.11 -0.11 -11.68
C ASP A 77 -21.83 -0.24 -13.02
N ASP A 78 -22.29 0.88 -13.60
CA ASP A 78 -22.97 0.89 -14.90
C ASP A 78 -22.01 0.59 -16.07
N LEU A 79 -20.76 1.07 -16.00
CA LEU A 79 -19.74 0.80 -17.01
C LEU A 79 -19.33 -0.67 -17.01
N ILE A 80 -19.21 -1.28 -15.84
CA ILE A 80 -18.89 -2.70 -15.67
C ILE A 80 -20.00 -3.56 -16.28
N ALA A 81 -21.27 -3.23 -16.01
CA ALA A 81 -22.41 -3.92 -16.59
C ALA A 81 -22.40 -3.82 -18.13
N GLN A 82 -22.17 -2.61 -18.67
CA GLN A 82 -22.12 -2.38 -20.12
C GLN A 82 -20.93 -3.06 -20.81
N ALA A 83 -19.76 -3.06 -20.18
CA ALA A 83 -18.54 -3.68 -20.72
C ALA A 83 -18.52 -5.21 -20.55
N GLY A 84 -19.48 -5.78 -19.81
CA GLY A 84 -19.54 -7.20 -19.47
C GLY A 84 -18.27 -7.65 -18.74
N PHE A 85 -17.80 -6.86 -17.77
CA PHE A 85 -16.66 -7.22 -16.94
C PHE A 85 -17.14 -8.05 -15.73
N ASP A 86 -16.57 -9.24 -15.56
CA ASP A 86 -16.89 -10.10 -14.42
C ASP A 86 -16.10 -9.70 -13.18
N LYS A 87 -16.77 -8.99 -12.25
CA LYS A 87 -16.19 -8.57 -10.97
C LYS A 87 -15.71 -9.76 -10.12
N ASN A 88 -16.28 -10.96 -10.29
CA ASN A 88 -15.91 -12.13 -9.47
C ASN A 88 -14.50 -12.66 -9.77
N ARG A 89 -13.85 -12.16 -10.83
CA ARG A 89 -12.44 -12.48 -11.10
C ARG A 89 -11.49 -11.88 -10.07
N ILE A 90 -11.91 -10.83 -9.35
CA ILE A 90 -11.11 -10.16 -8.31
C ILE A 90 -11.67 -10.50 -6.94
N SER A 91 -10.80 -10.64 -5.94
CA SER A 91 -11.22 -10.81 -4.55
C SER A 91 -12.07 -9.61 -4.10
N SER A 92 -13.20 -9.90 -3.45
CA SER A 92 -14.07 -8.89 -2.86
C SER A 92 -13.37 -8.06 -1.77
N SER A 93 -12.32 -8.60 -1.13
CA SER A 93 -11.53 -7.86 -0.15
C SER A 93 -10.83 -6.65 -0.77
N LEU A 94 -10.35 -6.76 -2.01
CA LEU A 94 -9.66 -5.66 -2.70
C LEU A 94 -10.65 -4.56 -3.05
N TYR A 95 -11.88 -4.90 -3.48
CA TYR A 95 -12.89 -3.89 -3.78
C TYR A 95 -13.33 -3.04 -2.59
N LYS A 96 -13.14 -3.52 -1.35
CA LYS A 96 -13.49 -2.72 -0.15
C LYS A 96 -12.76 -1.38 -0.12
N GLY A 97 -11.47 -1.38 -0.47
CA GLY A 97 -10.66 -0.16 -0.55
C GLY A 97 -11.10 0.80 -1.65
N TRP A 98 -11.87 0.33 -2.63
CA TRP A 98 -12.32 1.10 -3.80
C TRP A 98 -13.82 1.42 -3.79
N THR A 99 -14.53 1.06 -2.72
CA THR A 99 -15.97 1.22 -2.61
C THR A 99 -16.31 2.31 -1.60
N ASP A 100 -17.10 3.28 -2.02
CA ASP A 100 -17.69 4.30 -1.13
C ASP A 100 -19.21 4.34 -1.33
N ASN A 101 -19.95 4.38 -0.23
CA ASN A 101 -21.42 4.42 -0.24
C ASN A 101 -22.06 3.36 -1.17
N GLY A 102 -21.46 2.16 -1.23
CA GLY A 102 -21.93 1.04 -2.03
C GLY A 102 -21.63 1.12 -3.53
N LYS A 103 -20.89 2.13 -3.99
CA LYS A 103 -20.47 2.30 -5.39
C LYS A 103 -18.97 2.04 -5.55
N LEU A 104 -18.59 1.39 -6.63
CA LEU A 104 -17.19 1.07 -6.92
C LEU A 104 -16.54 2.16 -7.78
N TYR A 105 -15.37 2.65 -7.40
CA TYR A 105 -14.69 3.76 -8.09
C TYR A 105 -13.33 3.41 -8.70
N GLY A 106 -12.86 2.18 -8.50
CA GLY A 106 -11.65 1.69 -9.14
C GLY A 106 -11.64 0.18 -9.25
N ILE A 107 -10.85 -0.31 -10.21
CA ILE A 107 -10.67 -1.73 -10.45
C ILE A 107 -9.23 -2.09 -10.09
N PRO A 108 -9.01 -2.86 -9.00
CA PRO A 108 -7.69 -3.33 -8.64
C PRO A 108 -7.02 -4.09 -9.79
N TYR A 109 -5.74 -3.83 -10.05
CA TYR A 109 -4.97 -4.59 -11.04
C TYR A 109 -3.82 -5.38 -10.44
N ASP A 110 -3.46 -5.09 -9.20
CA ASP A 110 -2.62 -5.94 -8.38
C ASP A 110 -3.31 -6.24 -7.04
N SER A 111 -2.72 -7.18 -6.32
CA SER A 111 -3.02 -7.42 -4.92
C SER A 111 -1.73 -7.31 -4.13
N SER A 112 -1.81 -6.73 -2.96
CA SER A 112 -0.68 -6.62 -2.06
C SER A 112 -1.18 -6.47 -0.64
N THR A 113 -0.27 -6.56 0.31
CA THR A 113 -0.64 -6.58 1.72
C THR A 113 0.57 -6.31 2.61
N SER A 114 0.29 -5.88 3.84
CA SER A 114 1.34 -5.72 4.84
C SER A 114 1.95 -7.04 5.26
N MET A 115 3.24 -7.02 5.52
CA MET A 115 3.99 -8.16 6.04
C MET A 115 5.11 -7.72 6.96
N LEU A 116 5.55 -8.63 7.82
CA LEU A 116 6.84 -8.57 8.46
C LEU A 116 7.86 -9.31 7.59
N ALA A 117 8.79 -8.55 7.01
CA ALA A 117 9.96 -9.05 6.31
C ALA A 117 11.08 -9.36 7.30
N ILE A 118 11.72 -10.52 7.13
CA ILE A 118 12.81 -10.98 8.00
C ILE A 118 14.00 -11.39 7.13
N ASN A 119 15.19 -10.91 7.48
CA ASN A 119 16.43 -11.39 6.87
C ASN A 119 16.85 -12.67 7.59
N LYS A 120 16.60 -13.82 6.96
CA LYS A 120 16.86 -15.14 7.54
C LYS A 120 18.34 -15.34 7.89
N ALA A 121 19.26 -14.87 7.05
CA ALA A 121 20.70 -15.05 7.27
C ALA A 121 21.17 -14.33 8.55
N LEU A 122 20.59 -13.18 8.87
CA LEU A 122 20.88 -12.47 10.12
C LEU A 122 20.35 -13.21 11.35
N PHE A 123 19.16 -13.80 11.26
CA PHE A 123 18.59 -14.64 12.32
C PHE A 123 19.40 -15.93 12.55
N ASP A 124 19.79 -16.61 11.48
CA ASP A 124 20.63 -17.81 11.57
C ASP A 124 21.98 -17.47 12.23
N LYS A 125 22.59 -16.34 11.88
CA LYS A 125 23.86 -15.86 12.45
C LYS A 125 23.74 -15.43 13.92
N SER A 126 22.56 -15.03 14.37
CA SER A 126 22.31 -14.69 15.79
C SER A 126 21.98 -15.91 16.65
N GLY A 127 21.74 -17.08 16.05
CA GLY A 127 21.28 -18.28 16.72
C GLY A 127 19.79 -18.27 17.09
N ILE A 128 19.03 -17.29 16.59
CA ILE A 128 17.59 -17.18 16.84
C ILE A 128 16.84 -18.03 15.81
N MET A 129 16.23 -19.12 16.29
CA MET A 129 15.55 -20.11 15.42
C MET A 129 14.04 -19.88 15.27
N LYS A 130 13.47 -18.83 15.89
CA LYS A 130 12.04 -18.51 15.87
C LYS A 130 11.80 -17.08 15.42
N TYR A 131 10.74 -16.89 14.66
CA TYR A 131 10.26 -15.58 14.23
C TYR A 131 9.09 -15.11 15.11
N PRO A 132 8.88 -13.78 15.26
CA PRO A 132 7.85 -13.27 16.15
C PRO A 132 6.46 -13.51 15.59
N LYS A 133 5.54 -13.93 16.45
CA LYS A 133 4.11 -14.08 16.16
C LYS A 133 3.27 -13.02 16.86
N THR A 134 3.81 -12.39 17.89
CA THR A 134 3.15 -11.29 18.63
C THR A 134 4.03 -10.04 18.66
N MET A 135 3.41 -8.89 18.91
CA MET A 135 4.14 -7.63 19.07
C MET A 135 5.15 -7.67 20.24
N ASP A 136 4.85 -8.39 21.33
CA ASP A 136 5.78 -8.59 22.45
C ASP A 136 7.00 -9.45 22.05
N GLU A 137 6.77 -10.51 21.27
CA GLU A 137 7.86 -11.31 20.70
C GLU A 137 8.69 -10.48 19.72
N LEU A 138 8.06 -9.62 18.91
CA LEU A 138 8.75 -8.71 18.01
C LEU A 138 9.70 -7.79 18.78
N VAL A 139 9.25 -7.16 19.87
CA VAL A 139 10.12 -6.30 20.71
C VAL A 139 11.27 -7.12 21.29
N THR A 140 10.99 -8.32 21.81
CA THR A 140 12.00 -9.20 22.41
C THR A 140 13.09 -9.58 21.41
N LEU A 141 12.70 -10.01 20.21
CA LEU A 141 13.63 -10.41 19.16
C LEU A 141 14.34 -9.20 18.55
N ALA A 142 13.65 -8.07 18.38
CA ALA A 142 14.26 -6.83 17.92
C ALA A 142 15.37 -6.34 18.88
N LYS A 143 15.16 -6.47 20.20
CA LYS A 143 16.20 -6.18 21.20
C LYS A 143 17.42 -7.10 21.03
N ALA A 144 17.18 -8.40 20.91
CA ALA A 144 18.26 -9.38 20.72
C ALA A 144 19.05 -9.17 19.41
N MET A 145 18.39 -8.65 18.38
CA MET A 145 19.00 -8.34 17.09
C MET A 145 19.68 -6.97 17.05
N THR A 146 19.44 -6.09 18.01
CA THR A 146 20.05 -4.75 18.04
C THR A 146 21.50 -4.83 18.55
N LYS A 147 22.48 -4.80 17.63
CA LYS A 147 23.92 -4.88 17.91
C LYS A 147 24.76 -4.35 16.76
N ASP A 148 26.00 -3.95 17.03
CA ASP A 148 27.02 -3.61 16.01
C ASP A 148 26.57 -2.60 14.94
N GLY A 149 25.78 -1.59 15.33
CA GLY A 149 25.26 -0.57 14.42
C GLY A 149 24.07 -1.02 13.55
N MET A 150 23.57 -2.24 13.75
CA MET A 150 22.32 -2.76 13.21
C MET A 150 21.20 -2.64 14.26
N LYS A 151 19.99 -2.32 13.79
CA LYS A 151 18.78 -2.30 14.61
C LYS A 151 17.96 -3.59 14.42
N GLY A 152 17.08 -3.86 15.39
CA GLY A 152 16.20 -5.02 15.33
C GLY A 152 15.17 -4.95 14.22
N ILE A 153 14.70 -3.74 13.91
CA ILE A 153 13.66 -3.50 12.90
C ILE A 153 13.89 -2.18 12.17
N VAL A 154 13.60 -2.16 10.86
CA VAL A 154 13.42 -0.92 10.11
C VAL A 154 12.01 -0.41 10.36
N GLY A 155 11.88 0.82 10.85
CA GLY A 155 10.59 1.49 11.04
C GLY A 155 10.50 2.72 10.14
N SER A 156 9.73 2.63 9.05
CA SER A 156 9.40 3.83 8.28
C SER A 156 8.28 4.59 8.98
N ILE A 157 8.39 5.92 9.03
CA ILE A 157 7.32 6.80 9.52
C ILE A 157 6.26 7.09 8.43
N ASP A 158 6.37 6.44 7.27
CA ASP A 158 5.37 6.54 6.21
C ASP A 158 3.99 6.03 6.70
N PRO A 159 2.88 6.68 6.29
CA PRO A 159 1.53 6.35 6.75
C PRO A 159 1.17 4.87 6.59
N PHE A 160 1.66 4.21 5.54
CA PHE A 160 1.44 2.79 5.30
C PHE A 160 1.87 1.98 6.52
N HIS A 161 3.11 2.20 6.99
CA HIS A 161 3.70 1.45 8.10
C HIS A 161 3.03 1.77 9.43
N ILE A 162 2.75 3.06 9.70
CA ILE A 162 2.04 3.46 10.92
C ILE A 162 0.68 2.76 11.00
N THR A 163 -0.04 2.69 9.87
CA THR A 163 -1.38 2.09 9.79
C THR A 163 -1.34 0.58 10.05
N GLN A 164 -0.26 -0.12 9.70
CA GLN A 164 -0.12 -1.54 10.02
C GLN A 164 -0.12 -1.80 11.54
N TYR A 165 0.54 -0.93 12.31
CA TYR A 165 0.52 -1.03 13.77
C TYR A 165 -0.85 -0.65 14.33
N VAL A 166 -1.51 0.37 13.77
CA VAL A 166 -2.91 0.68 14.12
C VAL A 166 -3.82 -0.54 13.94
N HIS A 167 -3.75 -1.20 12.78
CA HIS A 167 -4.52 -2.42 12.51
C HIS A 167 -4.18 -3.56 13.48
N ALA A 168 -2.90 -3.82 13.75
CA ALA A 168 -2.48 -4.88 14.68
C ALA A 168 -3.03 -4.69 16.11
N PHE A 169 -3.37 -3.44 16.48
CA PHE A 169 -4.00 -3.09 17.76
C PHE A 169 -5.53 -2.93 17.68
N GLY A 170 -6.15 -3.30 16.56
CA GLY A 170 -7.60 -3.31 16.36
C GLY A 170 -8.17 -1.95 15.99
N GLY A 171 -7.31 -1.01 15.63
CA GLY A 171 -7.69 0.32 15.19
C GLY A 171 -8.05 0.36 13.72
N ASP A 172 -8.68 1.46 13.32
CA ASP A 172 -9.07 1.81 11.96
C ASP A 172 -9.17 3.35 11.88
N TRP A 173 -8.73 3.95 10.78
CA TRP A 173 -8.93 5.37 10.53
C TRP A 173 -10.40 5.69 10.20
N ASN A 174 -11.16 4.71 9.68
CA ASN A 174 -12.60 4.72 9.43
C ASN A 174 -13.10 6.02 8.77
N PHE A 175 -12.40 6.43 7.72
CA PHE A 175 -12.65 7.65 6.96
C PHE A 175 -12.67 8.91 7.83
N GLY A 176 -11.94 8.92 8.95
CA GLY A 176 -11.85 10.02 9.89
C GLY A 176 -12.76 9.90 11.11
N LYS A 177 -13.59 8.87 11.23
CA LYS A 177 -14.54 8.74 12.35
C LYS A 177 -13.89 8.32 13.67
N THR A 178 -12.74 7.67 13.61
CA THR A 178 -12.09 7.02 14.77
C THR A 178 -10.59 7.30 14.86
N ILE A 179 -10.12 8.44 14.33
CA ILE A 179 -8.70 8.83 14.32
C ILE A 179 -8.09 8.74 15.71
N ASN A 180 -8.76 9.28 16.73
CA ASN A 180 -8.28 9.29 18.12
C ASN A 180 -8.83 8.14 18.98
N SER A 181 -9.27 7.03 18.37
CA SER A 181 -9.73 5.87 19.14
C SER A 181 -8.62 5.34 20.06
N PRO A 182 -8.96 4.73 21.21
CA PRO A 182 -7.98 4.10 22.09
C PRO A 182 -7.10 3.05 21.37
N GLU A 183 -7.66 2.35 20.38
CA GLU A 183 -6.97 1.36 19.56
C GLU A 183 -5.93 2.01 18.65
N ASN A 184 -6.28 3.11 17.97
CA ASN A 184 -5.35 3.87 17.13
C ASN A 184 -4.21 4.47 17.96
N ILE A 185 -4.54 5.06 19.13
CA ILE A 185 -3.54 5.59 20.07
C ILE A 185 -2.55 4.49 20.48
N LYS A 186 -3.04 3.29 20.82
CA LYS A 186 -2.17 2.16 21.19
C LYS A 186 -1.26 1.72 20.04
N GLY A 187 -1.78 1.63 18.82
CA GLY A 187 -0.99 1.22 17.65
C GLY A 187 0.11 2.23 17.32
N VAL A 188 -0.22 3.52 17.26
CA VAL A 188 0.78 4.58 17.02
C VAL A 188 1.77 4.69 18.18
N GLN A 189 1.33 4.52 19.43
CA GLN A 189 2.22 4.51 20.59
C GLN A 189 3.18 3.32 20.57
N PHE A 190 2.72 2.12 20.19
CA PHE A 190 3.60 0.98 20.04
C PHE A 190 4.69 1.25 19.00
N PHE A 191 4.31 1.83 17.85
CA PHE A 191 5.26 2.20 16.80
C PHE A 191 6.31 3.20 17.30
N THR A 192 5.90 4.29 17.96
CA THR A 192 6.85 5.29 18.47
C THR A 192 7.73 4.75 19.61
N ASP A 193 7.20 3.84 20.44
CA ASP A 193 7.95 3.16 21.51
C ASP A 193 9.12 2.32 20.97
N LEU A 194 9.02 1.75 19.75
CA LEU A 194 10.14 1.02 19.13
C LEU A 194 11.40 1.90 18.98
N PHE A 195 11.21 3.21 18.77
CA PHE A 195 12.29 4.18 18.68
C PHE A 195 12.68 4.75 20.03
N LEU A 196 11.70 5.19 20.81
CA LEU A 196 11.93 6.02 22.00
C LEU A 196 12.25 5.18 23.24
N LYS A 197 11.41 4.18 23.52
CA LYS A 197 11.48 3.34 24.72
C LYS A 197 12.40 2.16 24.52
N GLU A 198 12.17 1.40 23.45
CA GLU A 198 12.88 0.15 23.18
C GLU A 198 14.19 0.38 22.42
N LYS A 199 14.29 1.47 21.65
CA LYS A 199 15.48 1.86 20.88
C LYS A 199 15.98 0.79 19.92
N VAL A 200 15.05 0.00 19.38
CA VAL A 200 15.31 -1.14 18.48
C VAL A 200 15.00 -0.83 17.02
N ALA A 201 14.39 0.32 16.72
CA ALA A 201 14.07 0.74 15.37
C ALA A 201 15.11 1.68 14.75
N ILE A 202 15.22 1.64 13.42
CA ILE A 202 15.90 2.62 12.56
C ILE A 202 14.98 3.08 11.45
N ALA A 203 14.88 4.37 11.22
CA ALA A 203 14.10 4.95 10.12
C ALA A 203 14.97 5.26 8.90
N PRO A 204 14.42 5.20 7.67
CA PRO A 204 15.13 5.60 6.45
C PRO A 204 15.73 7.00 6.52
N ILE A 205 15.00 7.96 7.10
CA ILE A 205 15.44 9.35 7.25
C ILE A 205 16.74 9.48 8.07
N GLU A 206 16.97 8.60 9.05
CA GLU A 206 18.17 8.62 9.90
C GLU A 206 19.44 8.24 9.12
N VAL A 207 19.30 7.52 8.02
CA VAL A 207 20.41 7.03 7.19
C VAL A 207 20.41 7.62 5.78
N GLY A 208 19.54 8.62 5.52
CA GLY A 208 19.40 9.26 4.22
C GLY A 208 18.90 8.30 3.13
N ALA A 209 18.19 7.24 3.51
CA ALA A 209 17.57 6.32 2.56
C ALA A 209 16.18 6.85 2.14
N PRO A 210 15.79 6.68 0.86
CA PRO A 210 14.50 7.16 0.37
C PRO A 210 13.31 6.38 0.91
N TRP A 211 13.52 5.12 1.31
CA TRP A 211 12.49 4.23 1.85
C TRP A 211 13.11 3.06 2.62
N ASP A 212 12.27 2.32 3.33
CA ASP A 212 12.58 1.17 4.19
C ASP A 212 13.28 0.01 3.47
N GLY A 213 12.87 -0.30 2.23
CA GLY A 213 13.46 -1.40 1.47
C GLY A 213 14.97 -1.24 1.26
N GLU A 214 15.45 -0.01 1.03
CA GLU A 214 16.89 0.25 0.87
C GLU A 214 17.66 0.05 2.19
N VAL A 215 17.06 0.42 3.32
CA VAL A 215 17.64 0.21 4.65
C VAL A 215 17.74 -1.29 4.96
N PHE A 216 16.68 -2.04 4.62
CA PHE A 216 16.61 -3.48 4.82
C PHE A 216 17.58 -4.23 3.89
N ALA A 217 17.67 -3.86 2.61
CA ALA A 217 18.60 -4.44 1.65
C ALA A 217 20.08 -4.21 2.04
N LYS A 218 20.38 -3.09 2.72
CA LYS A 218 21.69 -2.78 3.31
C LYS A 218 21.93 -3.43 4.67
N GLU A 219 21.04 -4.33 5.11
CA GLU A 219 21.15 -5.09 6.35
C GLU A 219 21.27 -4.21 7.62
N LYS A 220 20.70 -2.99 7.59
CA LYS A 220 20.70 -2.08 8.74
C LYS A 220 19.60 -2.41 9.77
N GLY A 221 18.59 -3.17 9.35
CA GLY A 221 17.59 -3.78 10.21
C GLY A 221 17.46 -5.27 9.95
N ALA A 222 17.33 -6.07 11.01
CA ALA A 222 17.14 -7.53 10.87
C ALA A 222 15.72 -7.91 10.39
N MET A 223 14.74 -7.06 10.73
CA MET A 223 13.36 -7.15 10.28
C MET A 223 12.96 -5.81 9.65
N SER A 224 11.88 -5.81 8.88
CA SER A 224 11.21 -4.59 8.40
C SER A 224 9.73 -4.86 8.25
N THR A 225 8.87 -3.89 8.53
CA THR A 225 7.51 -3.98 8.01
C THR A 225 7.50 -3.49 6.57
N GLY A 226 6.67 -4.09 5.72
CA GLY A 226 6.68 -3.79 4.29
C GLY A 226 5.60 -4.60 3.57
N GLY A 227 5.88 -5.04 2.35
CA GLY A 227 4.97 -5.88 1.58
C GLY A 227 5.67 -6.61 0.43
N PRO A 228 4.91 -7.38 -0.37
CA PRO A 228 5.42 -8.22 -1.46
C PRO A 228 6.40 -7.55 -2.44
N TRP A 229 6.32 -6.22 -2.62
CA TRP A 229 7.23 -5.45 -3.48
C TRP A 229 8.72 -5.60 -3.11
N TYR A 230 9.02 -5.99 -1.87
CA TYR A 230 10.39 -6.34 -1.46
C TYR A 230 10.99 -7.46 -2.30
N VAL A 231 10.20 -8.43 -2.76
CA VAL A 231 10.71 -9.58 -3.53
C VAL A 231 11.34 -9.12 -4.85
N GLY A 232 10.69 -8.20 -5.56
CA GLY A 232 11.22 -7.62 -6.79
C GLY A 232 12.47 -6.78 -6.51
N TYR A 233 12.38 -5.86 -5.55
CA TYR A 233 13.48 -4.95 -5.21
C TYR A 233 14.75 -5.67 -4.72
N LEU A 234 14.61 -6.68 -3.86
CA LEU A 234 15.75 -7.40 -3.27
C LEU A 234 16.52 -8.22 -4.31
N LYS A 235 15.87 -8.71 -5.37
CA LYS A 235 16.57 -9.39 -6.47
C LYS A 235 17.61 -8.48 -7.14
N GLU A 236 17.33 -7.19 -7.22
CA GLU A 236 18.24 -6.20 -7.81
C GLU A 236 19.21 -5.64 -6.75
N ALA A 237 18.70 -5.25 -5.58
CA ALA A 237 19.46 -4.50 -4.58
C ALA A 237 20.34 -5.38 -3.67
N ASN A 238 19.90 -6.60 -3.34
CA ASN A 238 20.67 -7.56 -2.54
C ASN A 238 20.20 -9.01 -2.79
N PRO A 239 20.63 -9.64 -3.90
CA PRO A 239 20.17 -10.98 -4.30
C PRO A 239 20.57 -12.11 -3.34
N ASN A 240 21.46 -11.84 -2.37
CA ASN A 240 21.87 -12.81 -1.36
C ASN A 240 20.98 -12.78 -0.11
N LEU A 241 20.13 -11.77 0.05
CA LEU A 241 19.23 -11.65 1.18
C LEU A 241 18.12 -12.71 1.07
N GLN A 242 18.09 -13.62 2.03
CA GLN A 242 17.04 -14.65 2.13
C GLN A 242 15.84 -14.09 2.90
N LEU A 243 14.82 -13.66 2.15
CA LEU A 243 13.59 -13.11 2.72
C LEU A 243 12.73 -14.22 3.32
N VAL A 244 12.32 -14.03 4.57
CA VAL A 244 11.15 -14.68 5.14
C VAL A 244 10.05 -13.63 5.29
N ALA A 245 8.88 -13.91 4.72
CA ALA A 245 7.71 -13.04 4.82
C ALA A 245 6.66 -13.68 5.74
N LEU A 246 6.23 -12.94 6.75
CA LEU A 246 5.20 -13.35 7.69
C LEU A 246 4.08 -12.32 7.74
N PRO A 247 2.86 -12.72 8.12
CA PRO A 247 1.84 -11.78 8.56
C PRO A 247 2.39 -10.82 9.61
N MET A 248 1.76 -9.64 9.72
CA MET A 248 2.07 -8.73 10.82
C MET A 248 1.88 -9.45 12.16
N PRO A 249 2.83 -9.34 13.11
CA PRO A 249 2.68 -9.96 14.42
C PRO A 249 1.42 -9.48 15.11
N LYS A 250 0.72 -10.41 15.77
CA LYS A 250 -0.52 -10.10 16.47
C LYS A 250 -0.26 -9.10 17.60
N GLY A 251 -0.99 -7.98 17.59
CA GLY A 251 -1.12 -7.09 18.75
C GLY A 251 -2.27 -7.57 19.63
N THR A 252 -3.33 -6.75 19.73
CA THR A 252 -4.58 -7.15 20.39
C THR A 252 -5.44 -8.05 19.50
N VAL A 253 -5.32 -7.87 18.18
CA VAL A 253 -6.06 -8.63 17.15
C VAL A 253 -5.11 -9.15 16.08
N ASP A 254 -5.56 -10.14 15.33
CA ASP A 254 -4.93 -10.55 14.07
C ASP A 254 -5.54 -9.69 12.97
N ALA A 255 -4.71 -8.84 12.36
CA ALA A 255 -5.13 -7.89 11.33
C ALA A 255 -3.97 -7.62 10.38
N GLN A 256 -4.31 -7.41 9.11
CA GLN A 256 -3.34 -7.11 8.08
C GLN A 256 -3.92 -6.08 7.12
N SER A 257 -3.12 -5.15 6.65
CA SER A 257 -3.58 -4.18 5.66
C SER A 257 -3.67 -4.86 4.30
N ALA A 258 -4.82 -4.79 3.65
CA ALA A 258 -4.95 -5.06 2.23
C ALA A 258 -4.58 -3.78 1.48
N TYR A 259 -3.78 -3.94 0.42
CA TYR A 259 -3.28 -2.83 -0.39
C TYR A 259 -3.41 -3.20 -1.86
N SER A 260 -3.80 -2.23 -2.68
CA SER A 260 -3.88 -2.43 -4.11
C SER A 260 -3.70 -1.12 -4.86
N HIS A 261 -3.11 -1.24 -6.05
CA HIS A 261 -3.26 -0.26 -7.10
C HIS A 261 -4.46 -0.62 -7.96
N GLY A 262 -5.17 0.40 -8.39
CA GLY A 262 -6.37 0.26 -9.19
C GLY A 262 -6.40 1.26 -10.32
N LEU A 263 -7.22 0.94 -11.31
CA LEU A 263 -7.56 1.81 -12.42
C LEU A 263 -8.90 2.46 -12.14
N SER A 264 -8.91 3.79 -12.07
CA SER A 264 -10.13 4.60 -11.95
C SER A 264 -10.38 5.37 -13.24
N ILE A 265 -11.66 5.55 -13.58
CA ILE A 265 -12.09 6.36 -14.73
C ILE A 265 -12.53 7.72 -14.20
N LEU A 266 -12.13 8.80 -14.87
CA LEU A 266 -12.58 10.15 -14.49
C LEU A 266 -14.03 10.39 -14.86
N ASN A 267 -14.79 11.02 -13.97
CA ASN A 267 -16.17 11.41 -14.21
C ASN A 267 -16.31 12.35 -15.43
N GLY A 268 -15.32 13.21 -15.66
CA GLY A 268 -15.27 14.12 -16.82
C GLY A 268 -14.86 13.47 -18.15
N SER A 269 -14.48 12.19 -18.18
CA SER A 269 -14.02 11.52 -19.41
C SER A 269 -15.14 11.45 -20.45
N LYS A 270 -14.78 11.68 -21.72
CA LYS A 270 -15.65 11.47 -22.89
C LYS A 270 -15.52 10.07 -23.48
N HIS A 271 -14.60 9.25 -22.96
CA HIS A 271 -14.22 7.93 -23.47
C HIS A 271 -14.44 6.83 -22.43
N LYS A 272 -15.48 6.95 -21.60
CA LYS A 272 -15.69 6.07 -20.42
C LYS A 272 -15.81 4.59 -20.79
N LEU A 273 -16.50 4.26 -21.89
CA LEU A 273 -16.68 2.86 -22.31
C LEU A 273 -15.39 2.28 -22.88
N GLU A 274 -14.68 3.05 -23.71
CA GLU A 274 -13.38 2.66 -24.23
C GLU A 274 -12.37 2.50 -23.09
N ALA A 275 -12.39 3.41 -22.11
CA ALA A 275 -11.57 3.32 -20.91
C ALA A 275 -11.85 2.04 -20.12
N MET A 276 -13.11 1.67 -20.00
CA MET A 276 -13.48 0.39 -19.38
C MET A 276 -12.98 -0.82 -20.17
N GLN A 277 -12.85 -0.75 -21.50
CA GLN A 277 -12.22 -1.82 -22.30
C GLN A 277 -10.73 -1.94 -22.00
N VAL A 278 -10.01 -0.81 -21.84
CA VAL A 278 -8.59 -0.82 -21.42
C VAL A 278 -8.45 -1.48 -20.05
N VAL A 279 -9.30 -1.10 -19.08
CA VAL A 279 -9.33 -1.70 -17.73
C VAL A 279 -9.57 -3.20 -17.80
N LYS A 280 -10.54 -3.65 -18.62
CA LYS A 280 -10.83 -5.07 -18.84
C LYS A 280 -9.65 -5.81 -19.44
N TYR A 281 -8.92 -5.20 -20.38
CA TYR A 281 -7.75 -5.80 -21.02
C TYR A 281 -6.61 -6.00 -20.01
N ALA A 282 -6.33 -4.99 -19.17
CA ALA A 282 -5.30 -5.05 -18.14
C ALA A 282 -5.50 -6.21 -17.14
N LEU A 283 -6.75 -6.67 -16.98
CA LEU A 283 -7.10 -7.79 -16.11
C LEU A 283 -7.24 -9.13 -16.84
N ARG A 284 -6.87 -9.25 -18.11
CA ARG A 284 -6.79 -10.57 -18.75
C ARG A 284 -5.70 -11.42 -18.09
N ASP A 285 -5.89 -12.73 -18.10
CA ASP A 285 -4.92 -13.64 -17.47
C ASP A 285 -3.52 -13.47 -18.05
N GLU A 286 -3.39 -13.32 -19.37
CA GLU A 286 -2.10 -13.08 -20.03
C GLU A 286 -1.45 -11.76 -19.59
N ALA A 287 -2.23 -10.67 -19.50
CA ALA A 287 -1.75 -9.37 -19.05
C ALA A 287 -1.22 -9.43 -17.61
N GLN A 288 -1.98 -10.06 -16.72
CA GLN A 288 -1.60 -10.27 -15.32
C GLN A 288 -0.37 -11.17 -15.18
N LEU A 289 -0.27 -12.24 -15.97
CA LEU A 289 0.91 -13.12 -15.99
C LEU A 289 2.17 -12.40 -16.47
N ASN A 290 2.06 -11.57 -17.51
CA ASN A 290 3.17 -10.76 -17.99
C ASN A 290 3.64 -9.77 -16.92
N ALA A 291 2.72 -9.15 -16.18
CA ALA A 291 3.06 -8.30 -15.04
C ALA A 291 3.78 -9.09 -13.92
N ILE A 292 3.30 -10.29 -13.56
CA ILE A 292 3.97 -11.15 -12.57
C ILE A 292 5.42 -11.47 -12.99
N GLU A 293 5.66 -11.73 -14.27
CA GLU A 293 7.00 -12.03 -14.79
C GLU A 293 7.91 -10.80 -14.82
N ALA A 294 7.39 -9.65 -15.26
CA ALA A 294 8.20 -8.46 -15.50
C ALA A 294 8.53 -7.66 -14.24
N VAL A 295 7.60 -7.58 -13.28
CA VAL A 295 7.69 -6.68 -12.13
C VAL A 295 7.45 -7.39 -10.79
N GLY A 296 6.94 -8.62 -10.80
CA GLY A 296 6.79 -9.44 -9.59
C GLY A 296 5.64 -9.01 -8.68
N TYR A 297 4.75 -8.12 -9.12
CA TYR A 297 3.51 -7.83 -8.40
C TYR A 297 2.59 -9.04 -8.38
N SER A 298 1.82 -9.17 -7.30
CA SER A 298 0.83 -10.23 -7.21
C SER A 298 -0.43 -9.86 -7.98
N PRO A 299 -1.09 -10.84 -8.61
CA PRO A 299 -2.25 -10.57 -9.45
C PRO A 299 -3.47 -10.13 -8.63
N ALA A 300 -4.26 -9.19 -9.17
CA ALA A 300 -5.60 -8.94 -8.64
C ALA A 300 -6.58 -10.08 -8.99
N VAL A 301 -6.31 -10.82 -10.08
CA VAL A 301 -7.15 -11.93 -10.53
C VAL A 301 -6.93 -13.15 -9.63
N SER A 302 -7.95 -13.51 -8.87
CA SER A 302 -7.89 -14.53 -7.81
C SER A 302 -7.45 -15.90 -8.32
N SER A 303 -7.85 -16.30 -9.53
CA SER A 303 -7.47 -17.59 -10.13
C SER A 303 -5.97 -17.71 -10.43
N LEU A 304 -5.24 -16.60 -10.47
CA LEU A 304 -3.79 -16.57 -10.73
C LEU A 304 -2.95 -16.57 -9.46
N LEU A 305 -3.56 -16.30 -8.29
CA LEU A 305 -2.85 -16.27 -7.02
C LEU A 305 -2.12 -17.59 -6.71
N PRO A 306 -2.70 -18.79 -6.93
CA PRO A 306 -1.98 -20.05 -6.70
C PRO A 306 -0.67 -20.14 -7.51
N LYS A 307 -0.71 -19.77 -8.80
CA LYS A 307 0.47 -19.77 -9.67
C LYS A 307 1.51 -18.73 -9.24
N TYR A 308 1.07 -17.56 -8.77
CA TYR A 308 1.96 -16.57 -8.17
C TYR A 308 2.67 -17.13 -6.93
N LEU A 309 1.94 -17.82 -6.05
CA LEU A 309 2.47 -18.42 -4.83
C LEU A 309 3.34 -19.67 -5.07
N GLU A 310 3.18 -20.37 -6.19
CA GLU A 310 4.14 -21.40 -6.62
C GLU A 310 5.51 -20.79 -6.94
N LYS A 311 5.52 -19.59 -7.53
CA LYS A 311 6.74 -18.85 -7.86
C LYS A 311 7.36 -18.15 -6.63
N TYR A 312 6.50 -17.67 -5.73
CA TYR A 312 6.87 -16.94 -4.51
C TYR A 312 6.30 -17.60 -3.25
N PRO A 313 6.72 -18.84 -2.93
CA PRO A 313 6.16 -19.62 -1.83
C PRO A 313 6.35 -18.95 -0.46
N GLU A 314 7.37 -18.10 -0.30
CA GLU A 314 7.62 -17.31 0.90
C GLU A 314 6.47 -16.33 1.22
N LEU A 315 5.69 -15.90 0.23
CA LEU A 315 4.58 -14.97 0.42
C LEU A 315 3.27 -15.65 0.82
N LYS A 316 3.16 -16.98 0.71
CA LYS A 316 1.92 -17.72 0.97
C LYS A 316 1.31 -17.41 2.34
N PRO A 317 2.07 -17.42 3.46
CA PRO A 317 1.50 -17.13 4.78
C PRO A 317 0.85 -15.75 4.86
N VAL A 318 1.41 -14.78 4.14
CA VAL A 318 0.95 -13.39 4.12
C VAL A 318 -0.38 -13.28 3.37
N PHE A 319 -0.49 -13.87 2.19
CA PHE A 319 -1.74 -13.85 1.41
C PHE A 319 -2.85 -14.66 2.08
N ASP A 320 -2.55 -15.83 2.64
CA ASP A 320 -3.52 -16.63 3.41
C ASP A 320 -4.10 -15.84 4.60
N ASN A 321 -3.33 -14.92 5.20
CA ASN A 321 -3.80 -14.07 6.29
C ASN A 321 -4.62 -12.90 5.78
N MET A 322 -4.17 -12.24 4.71
CA MET A 322 -4.89 -11.13 4.07
C MET A 322 -6.32 -11.51 3.69
N GLU A 323 -6.55 -12.72 3.17
CA GLU A 323 -7.90 -13.19 2.84
C GLU A 323 -8.84 -13.26 4.07
N LYS A 324 -8.29 -13.49 5.26
CA LYS A 324 -9.05 -13.66 6.51
C LYS A 324 -9.22 -12.36 7.29
N SER A 325 -8.19 -11.53 7.31
CA SER A 325 -8.07 -10.37 8.22
C SER A 325 -7.68 -9.06 7.51
N GLY A 326 -7.76 -9.03 6.18
CA GLY A 326 -7.47 -7.86 5.35
C GLY A 326 -8.37 -6.66 5.65
N MET A 327 -7.76 -5.56 6.06
CA MET A 327 -8.38 -4.27 6.34
C MET A 327 -7.92 -3.21 5.33
N PRO A 328 -8.82 -2.33 4.84
CA PRO A 328 -8.41 -1.17 4.04
C PRO A 328 -7.74 -0.13 4.94
N PHE A 329 -7.06 0.86 4.34
CA PHE A 329 -6.48 1.98 5.10
C PHE A 329 -7.54 2.98 5.58
N ALA A 330 -8.61 3.20 4.80
CA ALA A 330 -9.74 4.05 5.18
C ALA A 330 -9.34 5.42 5.76
N TYR A 331 -8.36 6.10 5.15
CA TYR A 331 -7.94 7.44 5.55
C TYR A 331 -9.09 8.46 5.44
N PRO A 332 -9.06 9.56 6.22
CA PRO A 332 -10.07 10.62 6.13
C PRO A 332 -10.10 11.30 4.75
N GLN A 333 -11.16 12.08 4.53
CA GLN A 333 -11.43 12.76 3.26
C GLN A 333 -10.24 13.59 2.77
N GLU A 334 -9.60 14.38 3.63
CA GLU A 334 -8.39 15.13 3.30
C GLU A 334 -7.14 14.26 3.43
N THR A 335 -7.16 13.07 2.80
CA THR A 335 -6.16 12.00 2.96
C THR A 335 -4.73 12.50 2.91
N LYS A 336 -4.39 13.33 1.91
CA LYS A 336 -3.01 13.85 1.77
C LYS A 336 -2.58 14.74 2.91
N MET A 337 -3.45 15.65 3.34
CA MET A 337 -3.15 16.56 4.43
C MET A 337 -3.08 15.82 5.76
N PHE A 338 -3.99 14.85 5.97
CA PHE A 338 -3.96 13.96 7.12
C PHE A 338 -2.64 13.18 7.19
N ASN A 339 -2.25 12.53 6.09
CA ASN A 339 -1.00 11.76 6.02
C ASN A 339 0.22 12.64 6.29
N ALA A 340 0.29 13.84 5.70
CA ALA A 340 1.39 14.78 5.93
C ALA A 340 1.47 15.22 7.40
N ASP A 341 0.34 15.54 8.02
CA ASP A 341 0.30 15.96 9.43
C ASP A 341 0.59 14.79 10.39
N LEU A 342 0.12 13.57 10.07
CA LEU A 342 0.44 12.35 10.81
C LEU A 342 1.95 12.08 10.80
N VAL A 343 2.57 12.08 9.62
CA VAL A 343 4.02 11.89 9.44
C VAL A 343 4.78 12.96 10.22
N LYS A 344 4.42 14.23 10.04
CA LYS A 344 5.07 15.36 10.72
C LYS A 344 4.95 15.22 12.25
N GLY A 345 3.77 14.89 12.76
CA GLY A 345 3.54 14.70 14.19
C GLY A 345 4.36 13.55 14.76
N VAL A 346 4.38 12.41 14.07
CA VAL A 346 5.20 11.25 14.46
C VAL A 346 6.70 11.56 14.38
N GLU A 347 7.15 12.30 13.36
CA GLU A 347 8.53 12.79 13.25
C GLU A 347 8.90 13.71 14.43
N GLU A 348 8.00 14.62 14.82
CA GLU A 348 8.19 15.51 15.97
C GLU A 348 8.31 14.72 17.28
N ILE A 349 7.49 13.69 17.46
CA ILE A 349 7.51 12.79 18.61
C ILE A 349 8.84 12.02 18.68
N ILE A 350 9.25 11.39 17.57
CA ILE A 350 10.41 10.49 17.56
C ILE A 350 11.73 11.27 17.53
N PHE A 351 11.85 12.28 16.66
CA PHE A 351 13.14 12.87 16.29
C PHE A 351 13.37 14.30 16.81
N LYS A 352 12.32 15.01 17.28
CA LYS A 352 12.43 16.42 17.71
C LYS A 352 12.20 16.64 19.22
N GLY A 353 12.37 15.59 20.01
CA GLY A 353 12.40 15.68 21.47
C GLY A 353 11.04 15.57 22.17
N GLY A 354 10.02 15.00 21.51
CA GLY A 354 8.87 14.38 22.19
C GLY A 354 8.00 15.31 23.05
N LYS A 355 7.82 16.58 22.66
CA LYS A 355 7.02 17.53 23.44
C LYS A 355 5.50 17.26 23.40
N LYS A 356 5.06 16.42 22.47
CA LYS A 356 3.66 16.04 22.24
C LYS A 356 3.52 14.54 22.44
N SER A 357 2.46 14.10 23.09
CA SER A 357 2.08 12.69 23.21
C SER A 357 1.36 12.20 21.96
N VAL A 358 1.34 10.88 21.74
CA VAL A 358 0.55 10.29 20.64
C VAL A 358 -0.94 10.61 20.79
N GLU A 359 -1.46 10.61 22.00
CA GLU A 359 -2.86 10.97 22.28
C GLU A 359 -3.16 12.43 21.89
N GLU A 360 -2.31 13.38 22.27
CA GLU A 360 -2.45 14.78 21.83
C GLU A 360 -2.41 14.91 20.31
N LEU A 361 -1.47 14.23 19.63
CA LEU A 361 -1.39 14.23 18.17
C LEU A 361 -2.70 13.71 17.54
N LEU A 362 -3.19 12.55 17.95
CA LEU A 362 -4.37 11.95 17.34
C LEU A 362 -5.64 12.74 17.67
N ASN A 363 -5.72 13.38 18.84
CA ASN A 363 -6.82 14.30 19.18
C ASN A 363 -6.84 15.52 18.26
N GLU A 364 -5.70 16.15 18.00
CA GLU A 364 -5.60 17.28 17.05
C GLU A 364 -5.98 16.85 15.62
N LEU A 365 -5.53 15.67 15.19
CA LEU A 365 -5.90 15.13 13.88
C LEU A 365 -7.41 14.81 13.80
N GLN A 366 -8.01 14.28 14.86
CA GLN A 366 -9.45 14.04 14.95
C GLN A 366 -10.25 15.34 14.87
N GLU A 367 -9.79 16.40 15.54
CA GLU A 367 -10.43 17.72 15.48
C GLU A 367 -10.37 18.31 14.06
N LYS A 368 -9.23 18.13 13.37
CA LYS A 368 -8.97 18.72 12.06
C LYS A 368 -9.61 17.94 10.90
N TYR A 369 -9.57 16.62 10.95
CA TYR A 369 -9.93 15.71 9.83
C TYR A 369 -11.10 14.77 10.16
N GLY A 370 -11.71 14.92 11.33
CA GLY A 370 -12.83 14.10 11.75
C GLY A 370 -14.04 14.28 10.85
N GLN A 371 -14.62 13.17 10.39
CA GLN A 371 -15.94 13.22 9.75
C GLN A 371 -16.99 13.66 10.77
N LYS A 372 -17.79 14.66 10.38
CA LYS A 372 -18.89 15.21 11.19
C LYS A 372 -20.15 14.37 11.10
#